data_AF-A0A7N9AZ75-F1
#
_entry.id   AF-A0A7N9AZ75-F1
#
_cell.length_a   1.000
_cell.length_b   1.000
_cell.length_c   1.000
_cell.angle_alpha   90.00
_cell.angle_beta   90.00
_cell.angle_gamma   90.00
#
_symmetry.space_group_name_H-M   'P 1'
#
loop_
_entity.id
_entity.type
_entity.pdbx_description
1 polymer ?
#
loop_
_entity_poly.entity_id
_entity_poly.type
_entity_poly.pdbx_seq_one_letter_code
_entity_poly.pdbx_strand_id
1 'polypeptide(L)' 'MQGDSGGPLNCNVGGRWVVHGVTSFGSSLGCNTYRKPTVFSRVSNYISWMNSIMG' A
#
# COMPACT_ATOMS: atom_id res chain seq x y z
N MET A 1 -9.94 -8.02 -5.76
CA MET A 1 -9.99 -6.59 -5.38
C MET A 1 -9.97 -5.79 -6.66
N GLN A 2 -10.92 -4.90 -6.87
CA GLN A 2 -11.05 -4.09 -8.08
C GLN A 2 -11.40 -2.67 -7.64
N GLY A 3 -10.59 -1.68 -8.04
CA GLY A 3 -10.81 -0.27 -7.73
C GLY A 3 -9.89 0.33 -6.66
N ASP A 4 -9.40 -0.47 -5.71
CA ASP A 4 -8.51 0.03 -4.64
C ASP A 4 -7.02 0.00 -5.02
N SER A 5 -6.64 -0.76 -6.06
CA SER A 5 -5.25 -0.89 -6.51
C SER A 5 -4.66 0.48 -6.87
N GLY A 6 -3.48 0.79 -6.34
CA GLY A 6 -2.85 2.11 -6.44
C GLY A 6 -3.22 3.08 -5.30
N GLY A 7 -4.25 2.78 -4.51
CA GLY A 7 -4.64 3.59 -3.34
C GLY A 7 -3.65 3.49 -2.16
N PRO A 8 -3.67 4.46 -1.23
CA PRO A 8 -2.73 4.50 -0.11
C PRO A 8 -3.17 3.63 1.08
N LEU A 9 -2.20 2.97 1.71
CA LEU A 9 -2.30 2.52 3.09
C LEU A 9 -1.78 3.64 4.01
N ASN A 10 -2.70 4.34 4.66
CA ASN A 10 -2.38 5.39 5.63
C ASN A 10 -2.14 4.77 7.02
N CYS A 11 -0.96 5.01 7.59
CA CYS A 11 -0.60 4.58 8.93
C CYS A 11 -0.30 5.79 9.81
N ASN A 12 -0.82 5.80 11.04
CA ASN A 12 -0.44 6.80 12.04
C ASN A 12 0.85 6.34 12.72
N VAL A 13 1.92 7.12 12.55
CA VAL A 13 3.23 6.89 13.16
C VAL A 13 3.57 8.13 13.98
N GLY A 14 3.57 7.98 15.32
CA GLY A 14 3.92 9.07 16.22
C GLY A 14 3.01 10.30 16.11
N GLY A 15 1.72 10.12 15.81
CA GLY A 15 0.75 11.20 15.67
C GLY A 15 0.66 11.79 14.25
N ARG A 16 1.48 11.31 13.31
CA ARG A 16 1.47 11.75 11.91
C ARG A 16 0.96 10.64 11.00
N TRP A 17 0.03 10.99 10.10
CA TRP A 17 -0.39 10.10 9.03
C TRP A 17 0.66 10.06 7.91
N VAL A 18 1.10 8.85 7.58
CA VAL A 18 2.12 8.58 6.56
C VAL A 18 1.61 7.47 5.64
N VAL A 19 1.88 7.58 4.33
CA VAL A 19 1.57 6.53 3.36
C VAL A 19 2.64 5.44 3.44
N HIS A 20 2.30 4.30 4.02
CA HIS A 20 3.22 3.17 4.21
C HIS A 20 3.18 2.15 3.07
N GLY A 21 2.04 2.09 2.38
CA GLY A 21 1.79 1.10 1.35
C GLY A 21 1.02 1.67 0.19
N VAL A 22 1.21 1.08 -0.99
CA VAL A 22 0.35 1.26 -2.16
C VAL A 22 -0.36 -0.06 -2.40
N THR A 23 -1.70 -0.05 -2.46
CA THR A 23 -2.49 -1.26 -2.65
C THR A 23 -2.06 -1.98 -3.92
N SER A 24 -1.67 -3.25 -3.78
CA SER A 24 -1.23 -4.08 -4.91
C SER A 24 -2.36 -5.03 -5.30
N PHE A 25 -2.57 -6.09 -4.52
CA PHE A 25 -3.57 -7.11 -4.80
C PHE A 25 -4.24 -7.62 -3.52
N GLY A 26 -5.31 -8.37 -3.70
CA GLY A 26 -6.00 -9.10 -2.63
C GLY A 26 -6.30 -10.52 -3.08
N SER A 27 -7.06 -11.26 -2.27
CA SER A 27 -7.45 -12.62 -2.63
C SER A 27 -8.22 -12.69 -3.95
N SER A 28 -7.95 -13.74 -4.73
CA SER A 28 -8.73 -14.09 -5.92
C SER A 28 -10.13 -14.62 -5.57
N LEU A 29 -10.34 -15.09 -4.34
CA LEU A 29 -11.63 -15.60 -3.86
C LEU A 29 -12.64 -14.49 -3.52
N GLY A 30 -12.20 -13.23 -3.50
CA GLY A 30 -13.04 -12.08 -3.17
C GLY A 30 -12.35 -11.08 -2.24
N CYS A 31 -13.02 -9.96 -1.97
CA CYS A 31 -12.61 -9.02 -0.93
C CYS A 31 -12.94 -9.58 0.47
N ASN A 32 -12.16 -9.21 1.48
CA ASN A 32 -12.38 -9.61 2.89
C ASN A 32 -12.36 -11.13 3.17
N THR A 33 -11.68 -11.90 2.32
CA THR A 33 -11.49 -13.34 2.53
C THR A 33 -10.72 -13.59 3.84
N TYR A 34 -11.27 -14.45 4.70
CA TYR A 34 -10.68 -14.78 6.01
C TYR A 34 -9.20 -15.18 5.88
N ARG A 35 -8.33 -14.57 6.70
CA ARG A 35 -6.87 -14.76 6.70
C ARG A 35 -6.16 -14.45 5.38
N LYS A 36 -6.78 -13.69 4.46
CA LYS A 36 -6.14 -13.19 3.24
C LYS A 36 -6.14 -11.66 3.26
N PRO A 37 -5.22 -11.04 4.03
CA PRO A 37 -5.13 -9.59 4.08
C PRO A 37 -4.79 -9.02 2.70
N THR A 38 -5.17 -7.76 2.47
CA THR A 38 -4.71 -6.99 1.32
C THR A 38 -3.19 -6.88 1.33
N VAL A 39 -2.58 -7.08 0.17
CA VAL A 39 -1.14 -6.95 -0.03
C VAL A 39 -0.82 -5.59 -0.62
N PHE A 40 0.20 -4.94 -0.06
CA PHE A 40 0.64 -3.60 -0.43
C PHE A 40 2.11 -3.62 -0.86
N SER A 41 2.45 -2.80 -1.85
CA SER A 41 3.85 -2.44 -2.13
C SER A 41 4.37 -1.57 -0.98
N ARG A 42 5.47 -1.95 -0.34
CA ARG A 42 6.04 -1.23 0.81
C ARG A 42 6.75 0.06 0.37
N VAL A 43 6.12 1.21 0.61
CA VAL A 43 6.61 2.53 0.13
C VAL A 43 8.04 2.82 0.57
N SER A 44 8.42 2.45 1.80
CA SER A 44 9.76 2.70 2.33
C SER A 44 10.88 2.07 1.48
N ASN A 45 10.62 0.99 0.76
CA ASN A 45 11.62 0.32 -0.09
C ASN A 45 11.89 1.09 -1.40
N TYR A 46 11.01 2.02 -1.77
CA TYR A 46 11.04 2.71 -3.07
C TYR A 46 11.35 4.22 -2.96
N ILE A 47 11.62 4.74 -1.76
CA ILE A 47 11.91 6.18 -1.55
C ILE A 47 13.07 6.65 -2.43
N SER A 48 14.18 5.90 -2.48
CA SER A 48 15.33 6.29 -3.31
C SER A 48 14.99 6.35 -4.80
N TRP A 49 14.21 5.38 -5.30
CA TRP A 49 13.75 5.38 -6.68
C TRP A 49 12.83 6.58 -6.95
N MET A 50 11.85 6.84 -6.07
CA MET A 50 10.95 7.99 -6.21
C MET A 50 11.74 9.31 -6.24
N ASN A 51 12.71 9.49 -5.35
CA ASN A 51 13.56 10.67 -5.32
C ASN A 51 14.38 10.83 -6.61
N SER A 52 14.90 9.73 -7.18
CA SER A 52 15.63 9.79 -8.45
C SER A 52 14.79 10.21 -9.66
N ILE A 53 13.45 10.05 -9.58
CA ILE A 53 12.52 10.45 -10.64
C ILE A 53 11.98 11.87 -10.42
N MET A 54 11.76 12.28 -9.16
CA MET A 54 11.15 13.57 -8.84
C MET A 54 12.14 14.75 -8.80
N GLY A 55 13.44 14.49 -8.60
CA GLY A 55 14.48 15.53 -8.56
C GLY A 55 14.67 16.15 -7.19
#